data_AF-A0A662X1D4-F1
#
_entry.id   AF-A0A662X1D4-F1
#
_cell.length_a   1.000
_cell.length_b   1.000
_cell.length_c   1.000
_cell.angle_alpha   90.00
_cell.angle_beta   90.00
_cell.angle_gamma   90.00
#
_symmetry.space_group_name_H-M   'P 1'
#
loop_
_entity.id
_entity.type
_entity.pdbx_description
1 polymer ?
#
loop_
_entity_poly.entity_id
_entity_poly.type
_entity_poly.pdbx_seq_one_letter_code
_entity_poly.pdbx_strand_id
1 'polypeptide(L)'
;MSTRLKTAASLLLAATAILAPAATAQSICTLSDSETCTVESLTPSEDDGSVLIYPGGDTRCAFDDYQDTVTTYSANSTYFFQVFPNEELDKSKLMIFFQGGGACTDQDTCAFGLQCSLGASATFTTVATSSSAGVLNRSLESNMFKDWNIVFIPYCTGDVHAGSKVLPAYESGIEELLGNPQCLGLDFPMHMNGYNNTQAALKWALENYPDPDSLVVGGESAGSLGAQLYSAHVAELWSVDTKGTRYSILADSYVGVVPADHPGSQSLDYYGVCDVDLGMPATIVAACQAETATTTEMVESLLEAEPQGNWLFINSKGDETQRYFYALLEDGIEGYPFTDLISEEDFYNNMTAILDAYQTVSTRVTTFYVEGTKHVFLADSNFTSYESDGGLLLGDVINAWLASNSSSTPTTTPEATTTSPSSTTSTSPSSTTGLDLTTTTTPSATTTATSAPLSC
;
A
#
# COMPACT_ATOMS: atom_id res chain seq x y z
N MET A 1 -56.30 29.15 56.57
CA MET A 1 -55.62 27.85 56.80
C MET A 1 -55.67 27.11 55.47
N SER A 2 -54.62 26.66 54.80
CA SER A 2 -53.25 26.33 55.18
C SER A 2 -52.33 26.54 53.97
N THR A 3 -51.08 26.86 54.26
CA THR A 3 -49.92 27.04 53.39
C THR A 3 -49.60 25.82 52.50
N ARG A 4 -49.16 26.06 51.26
CA ARG A 4 -48.23 25.15 50.57
C ARG A 4 -47.07 25.94 49.93
N LEU A 5 -45.87 25.45 50.24
CA LEU A 5 -44.55 25.96 49.90
C LEU A 5 -44.34 26.07 48.39
N LYS A 6 -43.69 27.16 47.95
CA LYS A 6 -42.97 27.22 46.69
C LYS A 6 -41.47 27.04 46.98
N THR A 7 -40.91 25.92 46.58
CA THR A 7 -39.46 25.72 46.50
C THR A 7 -39.03 26.12 45.09
N ALA A 8 -38.17 27.14 45.01
CA ALA A 8 -37.50 27.54 43.78
C ALA A 8 -36.35 26.57 43.49
N ALA A 9 -36.31 26.03 42.27
CA ALA A 9 -35.15 25.34 41.74
C ALA A 9 -34.52 26.26 40.68
N SER A 10 -33.36 26.82 41.00
CA SER A 10 -32.52 27.55 40.05
C SER A 10 -31.84 26.53 39.13
N LEU A 11 -32.18 26.54 37.84
CA LEU A 11 -31.37 25.90 36.81
C LEU A 11 -30.21 26.84 36.46
N LEU A 12 -28.97 26.43 36.78
CA LEU A 12 -27.78 26.97 36.13
C LEU A 12 -27.75 26.44 34.69
N LEU A 13 -27.87 27.33 33.70
CA LEU A 13 -27.42 27.06 32.34
C LEU A 13 -25.88 27.12 32.34
N ALA A 14 -25.23 25.97 32.29
CA ALA A 14 -23.84 25.88 31.83
C ALA A 14 -23.88 25.91 30.30
N ALA A 15 -23.54 27.04 29.71
CA ALA A 15 -23.26 27.13 28.29
C ALA A 15 -21.87 26.52 28.04
N THR A 16 -21.83 25.24 27.67
CA THR A 16 -20.65 24.66 27.04
C THR A 16 -20.54 25.25 25.64
N ALA A 17 -19.68 26.24 25.49
CA ALA A 17 -19.21 26.68 24.18
C ALA A 17 -18.49 25.48 23.54
N ILE A 18 -19.12 24.91 22.50
CA ILE A 18 -18.44 23.99 21.60
C ILE A 18 -17.43 24.85 20.85
N LEU A 19 -16.16 24.75 21.25
CA LEU A 19 -15.05 25.20 20.42
C LEU A 19 -15.05 24.28 19.20
N ALA A 20 -15.52 24.80 18.07
CA ALA A 20 -15.12 24.25 16.79
C ALA A 20 -13.58 24.27 16.73
N PRO A 21 -12.91 23.20 16.24
CA PRO A 21 -11.49 23.29 15.98
C PRO A 21 -11.25 24.48 15.05
N ALA A 22 -10.29 25.32 15.41
CA ALA A 22 -9.85 26.38 14.51
C ALA A 22 -9.46 25.72 13.19
N ALA A 23 -10.00 26.22 12.07
CA ALA A 23 -9.56 25.78 10.75
C ALA A 23 -8.06 26.05 10.66
N THR A 24 -7.27 24.98 10.73
CA THR A 24 -5.82 25.00 10.54
C THR A 24 -5.59 25.53 9.13
N ALA A 25 -4.81 26.60 9.01
CA ALA A 25 -4.54 27.22 7.72
C ALA A 25 -3.66 26.27 6.91
N GLN A 26 -4.28 25.46 6.03
CA GLN A 26 -3.56 24.59 5.13
C GLN A 26 -2.59 25.42 4.29
N SER A 27 -1.31 25.04 4.28
CA SER A 27 -0.35 25.62 3.35
C SER A 27 -0.58 25.01 1.97
N ILE A 28 -0.75 25.87 0.96
CA ILE A 28 -1.13 25.47 -0.39
C ILE A 28 -0.21 26.14 -1.40
N CYS A 29 0.22 25.37 -2.40
CA CYS A 29 0.83 25.87 -3.62
C CYS A 29 0.11 25.29 -4.85
N THR A 30 -0.12 26.11 -5.86
CA THR A 30 -0.82 25.69 -7.09
C THR A 30 0.12 25.88 -8.28
N LEU A 31 0.39 24.79 -9.01
CA LEU A 31 1.24 24.83 -10.19
C LEU A 31 0.57 25.68 -11.30
N SER A 32 1.37 26.53 -11.93
CA SER A 32 0.96 27.37 -13.07
C SER A 32 2.19 27.76 -13.91
N ASP A 33 1.97 28.42 -15.05
CA ASP A 33 3.07 28.97 -15.87
C ASP A 33 4.00 29.93 -15.11
N SER A 34 3.52 30.52 -14.00
CA SER A 34 4.27 31.46 -13.16
C SER A 34 4.74 30.91 -11.82
N GLU A 35 4.25 29.73 -11.41
CA GLU A 35 4.53 29.13 -10.11
C GLU A 35 4.82 27.65 -10.29
N THR A 36 6.05 27.25 -9.97
CA THR A 36 6.51 25.87 -10.11
C THR A 36 6.53 25.12 -8.79
N CYS A 37 6.12 25.77 -7.69
CA CYS A 37 6.09 25.19 -6.35
C CYS A 37 7.42 24.51 -5.97
N THR A 38 8.56 25.17 -6.24
CA THR A 38 9.88 24.61 -5.91
C THR A 38 10.01 24.42 -4.41
N VAL A 39 10.64 23.34 -3.97
CA VAL A 39 10.80 23.02 -2.55
C VAL A 39 11.44 24.16 -1.75
N GLU A 40 12.34 24.94 -2.36
CA GLU A 40 12.99 26.10 -1.73
C GLU A 40 12.06 27.32 -1.55
N SER A 41 10.97 27.41 -2.32
CA SER A 41 10.00 28.50 -2.23
C SER A 41 8.79 28.16 -1.37
N LEU A 42 8.62 26.89 -1.01
CA LEU A 42 7.51 26.43 -0.20
C LEU A 42 7.58 27.03 1.22
N THR A 43 6.40 27.33 1.77
CA THR A 43 6.24 27.72 3.17
C THR A 43 5.42 26.64 3.88
N PRO A 44 6.05 25.62 4.48
CA PRO A 44 5.34 24.55 5.18
C PRO A 44 4.40 25.05 6.28
N SER A 45 3.31 24.32 6.51
CA SER A 45 2.37 24.56 7.61
C SER A 45 3.10 24.46 8.96
N GLU A 46 2.77 25.37 9.89
CA GLU A 46 3.29 25.31 11.27
C GLU A 46 2.74 24.09 12.05
N ASP A 47 1.64 23.48 11.59
CA ASP A 47 0.97 22.40 12.30
C ASP A 47 1.65 21.04 12.08
N ASP A 48 2.06 20.74 10.84
CA ASP A 48 2.60 19.42 10.47
C ASP A 48 3.81 19.46 9.53
N GLY A 49 4.29 20.66 9.16
CA GLY A 49 5.42 20.81 8.26
C GLY A 49 5.12 20.42 6.80
N SER A 50 3.85 20.41 6.40
CA SER A 50 3.46 20.02 5.04
C SER A 50 2.94 21.19 4.19
N VAL A 51 2.92 20.98 2.87
CA VAL A 51 2.25 21.82 1.88
C VAL A 51 1.43 20.95 0.93
N LEU A 52 0.23 21.38 0.57
CA LEU A 52 -0.58 20.76 -0.47
C LEU A 52 -0.22 21.36 -1.82
N ILE A 53 0.19 20.53 -2.76
CA ILE A 53 0.50 20.91 -4.13
C ILE A 53 -0.69 20.54 -5.02
N TYR A 54 -1.28 21.55 -5.65
CA TYR A 54 -2.34 21.38 -6.65
C TYR A 54 -1.72 21.39 -8.04
N PRO A 55 -1.57 20.23 -8.69
CA PRO A 55 -0.88 20.15 -9.98
C PRO A 55 -1.70 20.68 -11.15
N GLY A 56 -3.04 20.65 -11.05
CA GLY A 56 -3.92 21.01 -12.16
C GLY A 56 -3.74 20.07 -13.36
N GLY A 57 -3.93 20.58 -14.57
CA GLY A 57 -3.87 19.76 -15.78
C GLY A 57 -4.95 18.67 -15.78
N ASP A 58 -4.53 17.44 -16.10
CA ASP A 58 -5.44 16.29 -16.22
C ASP A 58 -5.64 15.55 -14.87
N THR A 59 -5.12 16.05 -13.75
CA THR A 59 -5.30 15.39 -12.44
C THR A 59 -6.72 15.57 -11.91
N ARG A 60 -7.30 14.49 -11.38
CA ARG A 60 -8.64 14.48 -10.77
C ARG A 60 -8.91 13.20 -9.98
N CYS A 61 -9.93 13.23 -9.14
CA CYS A 61 -10.48 12.04 -8.50
C CYS A 61 -11.60 11.39 -9.34
N ALA A 62 -12.08 10.24 -8.86
CA ALA A 62 -12.95 9.30 -9.57
C ALA A 62 -14.23 9.92 -10.14
N PHE A 63 -14.89 10.79 -9.37
CA PHE A 63 -16.22 11.29 -9.71
C PHE A 63 -16.27 12.81 -9.66
N ASP A 64 -17.32 13.38 -10.26
CA ASP A 64 -17.66 14.78 -10.11
C ASP A 64 -18.14 15.08 -8.68
N ASP A 65 -18.11 16.36 -8.30
CA ASP A 65 -18.40 16.79 -6.93
C ASP A 65 -19.82 16.40 -6.49
N TYR A 66 -19.90 15.66 -5.39
CA TYR A 66 -21.17 15.25 -4.80
C TYR A 66 -21.04 15.13 -3.28
N GLN A 67 -22.05 15.61 -2.57
CA GLN A 67 -22.17 15.43 -1.13
C GLN A 67 -23.54 14.85 -0.85
N ASP A 68 -23.58 13.59 -0.39
CA ASP A 68 -24.85 13.03 0.04
C ASP A 68 -25.31 13.73 1.33
N THR A 69 -26.62 13.89 1.44
CA THR A 69 -27.28 14.49 2.61
C THR A 69 -27.92 13.43 3.51
N VAL A 70 -27.98 12.18 3.06
CA VAL A 70 -28.60 11.06 3.78
C VAL A 70 -27.54 10.14 4.39
N THR A 71 -26.52 9.76 3.63
CA THR A 71 -25.34 9.00 4.08
C THR A 71 -24.16 9.93 4.37
N THR A 72 -23.01 9.35 4.72
CA THR A 72 -21.74 10.08 4.88
C THR A 72 -20.91 10.14 3.59
N TYR A 73 -21.42 9.62 2.46
CA TYR A 73 -20.68 9.55 1.22
C TYR A 73 -20.46 10.94 0.62
N SER A 74 -19.26 11.15 0.09
CA SER A 74 -18.91 12.33 -0.68
C SER A 74 -17.93 11.98 -1.78
N ALA A 75 -17.98 12.75 -2.87
CA ALA A 75 -16.99 12.72 -3.92
C ALA A 75 -16.53 14.15 -4.19
N ASN A 76 -15.25 14.31 -4.49
CA ASN A 76 -14.66 15.59 -4.84
C ASN A 76 -13.69 15.36 -5.98
N SER A 77 -13.94 16.00 -7.12
CA SER A 77 -13.15 15.85 -8.34
C SER A 77 -11.72 16.40 -8.20
N THR A 78 -11.47 17.29 -7.24
CA THR A 78 -10.20 17.98 -7.07
C THR A 78 -9.13 17.05 -6.51
N TYR A 79 -7.99 17.01 -7.18
CA TYR A 79 -6.80 16.28 -6.73
C TYR A 79 -5.69 17.24 -6.27
N PHE A 80 -4.93 16.80 -5.28
CA PHE A 80 -3.68 17.39 -4.83
C PHE A 80 -2.78 16.29 -4.28
N PHE A 81 -1.47 16.54 -4.20
CA PHE A 81 -0.55 15.71 -3.42
C PHE A 81 0.05 16.54 -2.28
N GLN A 82 0.51 15.89 -1.23
CA GLN A 82 1.04 16.56 -0.05
C GLN A 82 2.55 16.34 0.03
N VAL A 83 3.29 17.39 0.36
CA VAL A 83 4.74 17.33 0.46
C VAL A 83 5.19 17.77 1.84
N PHE A 84 6.20 17.07 2.37
CA PHE A 84 6.87 17.38 3.62
C PHE A 84 8.35 17.64 3.31
N PRO A 85 8.73 18.88 3.02
CA PRO A 85 10.13 19.23 2.83
C PRO A 85 10.94 18.98 4.11
N ASN A 86 12.20 18.56 3.97
CA ASN A 86 13.14 18.61 5.08
C ASN A 86 13.34 20.07 5.54
N GLU A 87 13.29 20.32 6.85
CA GLU A 87 13.37 21.67 7.43
C GLU A 87 14.70 22.40 7.12
N GLU A 88 15.79 21.64 6.95
CA GLU A 88 17.11 22.15 6.60
C GLU A 88 17.35 22.19 5.07
N LEU A 89 16.31 21.87 4.27
CA LEU A 89 16.37 21.71 2.82
C LEU A 89 17.41 20.65 2.36
N ASP A 90 17.74 19.68 3.22
CA ASP A 90 18.53 18.52 2.81
C ASP A 90 17.70 17.64 1.87
N LYS A 91 18.19 17.44 0.65
CA LYS A 91 17.55 16.66 -0.42
C LYS A 91 18.06 15.22 -0.53
N SER A 92 18.93 14.79 0.38
CA SER A 92 19.60 13.48 0.31
C SER A 92 18.67 12.28 0.52
N LYS A 93 17.52 12.48 1.16
CA LYS A 93 16.57 11.40 1.47
C LYS A 93 15.16 11.76 1.01
N LEU A 94 14.58 10.90 0.18
CA LEU A 94 13.25 11.06 -0.38
C LEU A 94 12.41 9.79 -0.13
N MET A 95 11.17 9.98 0.30
CA MET A 95 10.14 8.96 0.30
C MET A 95 8.98 9.40 -0.59
N ILE A 96 8.59 8.56 -1.54
CA ILE A 96 7.31 8.63 -2.23
C ILE A 96 6.35 7.67 -1.51
N PHE A 97 5.27 8.17 -0.93
CA PHE A 97 4.35 7.36 -0.12
C PHE A 97 2.92 7.39 -0.66
N PHE A 98 2.39 6.24 -1.04
CA PHE A 98 1.05 6.09 -1.61
C PHE A 98 0.02 5.76 -0.53
N GLN A 99 -1.07 6.53 -0.50
CA GLN A 99 -2.18 6.29 0.42
C GLN A 99 -2.94 5.01 0.07
N GLY A 100 -3.45 4.32 1.08
CA GLY A 100 -4.46 3.28 0.94
C GLY A 100 -5.88 3.82 0.70
N GLY A 101 -6.87 2.93 0.72
CA GLY A 101 -8.28 3.32 0.62
C GLY A 101 -9.09 2.46 -0.33
N GLY A 102 -8.84 1.15 -0.37
CA GLY A 102 -9.64 0.18 -1.12
C GLY A 102 -9.49 0.24 -2.64
N ALA A 103 -10.47 -0.31 -3.36
CA ALA A 103 -10.54 -0.33 -4.82
C ALA A 103 -11.96 -0.73 -5.24
N CYS A 104 -12.33 -0.49 -6.49
CA CYS A 104 -13.44 -1.23 -7.12
C CYS A 104 -12.86 -2.32 -8.02
N THR A 105 -13.56 -3.44 -8.25
CA THR A 105 -13.00 -4.63 -8.91
C THR A 105 -13.58 -4.89 -10.31
N ASP A 106 -14.73 -4.30 -10.62
CA ASP A 106 -15.53 -4.56 -11.81
C ASP A 106 -16.48 -3.38 -12.13
N GLN A 107 -17.38 -3.57 -13.11
CA GLN A 107 -18.31 -2.53 -13.54
C GLN A 107 -19.32 -2.13 -12.46
N ASP A 108 -19.81 -3.08 -11.66
CA ASP A 108 -20.79 -2.80 -10.61
C ASP A 108 -20.13 -2.03 -9.45
N THR A 109 -19.02 -2.56 -8.93
CA THR A 109 -18.25 -1.93 -7.84
C THR A 109 -17.69 -0.58 -8.23
N CYS A 110 -17.39 -0.32 -9.50
CA CYS A 110 -16.91 1.00 -9.94
C CYS A 110 -18.04 2.01 -10.20
N ALA A 111 -19.31 1.59 -10.16
CA ALA A 111 -20.44 2.47 -10.39
C ALA A 111 -20.60 3.52 -9.27
N PHE A 112 -20.78 4.78 -9.64
CA PHE A 112 -21.06 5.86 -8.69
C PHE A 112 -22.28 5.52 -7.81
N GLY A 113 -23.37 5.08 -8.42
CA GLY A 113 -24.64 4.81 -7.73
C GLY A 113 -24.47 3.76 -6.63
N LEU A 114 -23.68 2.72 -6.89
CA LEU A 114 -23.34 1.71 -5.91
C LEU A 114 -22.46 2.26 -4.79
N GLN A 115 -21.36 2.96 -5.11
CA GLN A 115 -20.47 3.52 -4.08
C GLN A 115 -21.19 4.50 -3.15
N CYS A 116 -22.02 5.38 -3.73
CA CYS A 116 -22.88 6.28 -2.97
C CYS A 116 -23.86 5.50 -2.08
N SER A 117 -24.49 4.46 -2.62
CA SER A 117 -25.49 3.67 -1.90
C SER A 117 -24.88 2.81 -0.78
N LEU A 118 -23.62 2.42 -0.90
CA LEU A 118 -22.86 1.75 0.17
C LEU A 118 -22.50 2.73 1.31
N GLY A 119 -22.41 4.04 1.04
CA GLY A 119 -22.18 5.05 2.07
C GLY A 119 -20.83 4.88 2.75
N ALA A 120 -20.84 4.67 4.07
CA ALA A 120 -19.63 4.39 4.85
C ALA A 120 -18.96 3.06 4.50
N SER A 121 -19.66 2.17 3.79
CA SER A 121 -19.15 0.88 3.31
C SER A 121 -18.71 0.94 1.84
N ALA A 122 -18.56 2.13 1.26
CA ALA A 122 -17.98 2.28 -0.07
C ALA A 122 -16.65 1.53 -0.16
N THR A 123 -16.41 0.89 -1.30
CA THR A 123 -15.26 0.01 -1.50
C THR A 123 -13.95 0.77 -1.70
N PHE A 124 -14.02 2.07 -1.98
CA PHE A 124 -12.84 2.93 -2.08
C PHE A 124 -13.09 4.39 -1.70
N THR A 125 -12.02 5.13 -1.43
CA THR A 125 -12.07 6.57 -1.16
C THR A 125 -12.23 7.38 -2.45
N THR A 126 -13.06 8.40 -2.42
CA THR A 126 -13.46 9.22 -3.59
C THR A 126 -13.06 10.69 -3.46
N VAL A 127 -12.27 11.00 -2.45
CA VAL A 127 -11.81 12.34 -2.10
C VAL A 127 -10.32 12.27 -1.75
N ALA A 128 -9.50 13.13 -2.36
CA ALA A 128 -8.10 13.28 -1.96
C ALA A 128 -8.02 13.90 -0.56
N THR A 129 -7.31 13.26 0.35
CA THR A 129 -7.15 13.72 1.74
C THR A 129 -5.69 13.86 2.11
N SER A 130 -5.32 14.94 2.79
CA SER A 130 -4.01 15.07 3.44
C SER A 130 -3.93 14.18 4.68
N SER A 131 -2.75 13.69 5.01
CA SER A 131 -2.50 12.88 6.21
C SER A 131 -1.17 13.25 6.84
N SER A 132 -1.15 13.31 8.17
CA SER A 132 0.05 13.50 8.99
C SER A 132 0.12 12.40 10.06
N ALA A 133 -0.36 11.21 9.70
CA ALA A 133 -0.44 10.03 10.56
C ALA A 133 0.79 9.13 10.42
N GLY A 134 1.09 8.35 11.47
CA GLY A 134 2.15 7.36 11.50
C GLY A 134 3.48 7.80 10.88
N VAL A 135 3.91 7.15 9.80
CA VAL A 135 5.17 7.46 9.09
C VAL A 135 5.26 8.89 8.54
N LEU A 136 4.12 9.56 8.32
CA LEU A 136 4.05 10.96 7.88
C LEU A 136 4.12 11.95 9.06
N ASN A 137 3.93 11.47 10.29
CA ASN A 137 3.92 12.33 11.46
C ASN A 137 5.35 12.69 11.89
N ARG A 138 5.77 13.93 11.62
CA ARG A 138 7.10 14.45 11.97
C ARG A 138 7.27 14.71 13.47
N SER A 139 6.18 14.84 14.23
CA SER A 139 6.23 15.04 15.69
C SER A 139 6.48 13.75 16.48
N LEU A 140 6.40 12.58 15.83
CA LEU A 140 6.69 11.31 16.47
C LEU A 140 8.20 11.11 16.57
N GLU A 141 8.74 11.20 17.78
CA GLU A 141 10.18 11.00 18.02
C GLU A 141 10.69 9.63 17.57
N SER A 142 9.84 8.61 17.60
CA SER A 142 10.20 7.27 17.15
C SER A 142 10.18 7.12 15.62
N ASN A 143 9.64 8.09 14.87
CA ASN A 143 9.53 8.01 13.42
C ASN A 143 10.90 8.27 12.75
N MET A 144 11.47 7.22 12.15
CA MET A 144 12.75 7.27 11.42
C MET A 144 12.69 8.08 10.12
N PHE A 145 11.48 8.39 9.65
CA PHE A 145 11.24 9.22 8.46
C PHE A 145 10.97 10.69 8.80
N LYS A 146 10.95 11.06 10.09
CA LYS A 146 10.54 12.41 10.52
C LYS A 146 11.38 13.53 9.93
N ASP A 147 12.61 13.26 9.49
CA ASP A 147 13.51 14.24 8.87
C ASP A 147 13.69 14.00 7.35
N TRP A 148 12.95 13.09 6.74
CA TRP A 148 13.02 12.85 5.30
C TRP A 148 12.21 13.90 4.53
N ASN A 149 12.52 14.06 3.24
CA ASN A 149 11.55 14.64 2.32
C ASN A 149 10.51 13.58 2.00
N ILE A 150 9.22 13.93 2.07
CA ILE A 150 8.14 12.99 1.76
C ILE A 150 7.21 13.62 0.72
N VAL A 151 6.92 12.87 -0.33
CA VAL A 151 5.85 13.17 -1.28
C VAL A 151 4.77 12.13 -1.06
N PHE A 152 3.71 12.54 -0.37
CA PHE A 152 2.53 11.73 -0.11
C PHE A 152 1.53 11.90 -1.25
N ILE A 153 1.10 10.78 -1.82
CA ILE A 153 0.19 10.69 -2.96
C ILE A 153 -1.16 10.18 -2.44
N PRO A 154 -2.16 11.08 -2.25
CA PRO A 154 -3.49 10.69 -1.80
C PRO A 154 -4.19 9.80 -2.82
N TYR A 155 -5.10 8.96 -2.33
CA TYR A 155 -5.85 8.03 -3.17
C TYR A 155 -7.33 8.40 -3.22
N CYS A 156 -7.86 8.55 -4.43
CA CYS A 156 -9.25 8.95 -4.64
C CYS A 156 -9.89 8.43 -5.94
N THR A 157 -9.27 7.42 -6.56
CA THR A 157 -9.55 7.01 -7.94
C THR A 157 -10.03 5.57 -8.09
N GLY A 158 -9.98 4.75 -7.03
CA GLY A 158 -10.48 3.37 -7.04
C GLY A 158 -9.69 2.39 -7.92
N ASP A 159 -8.55 2.83 -8.46
CA ASP A 159 -7.76 2.18 -9.51
C ASP A 159 -6.29 1.93 -9.13
N VAL A 160 -6.04 1.83 -7.83
CA VAL A 160 -4.74 1.47 -7.22
C VAL A 160 -3.56 2.36 -7.67
N HIS A 161 -3.84 3.65 -7.90
CA HIS A 161 -2.89 4.70 -8.32
C HIS A 161 -2.37 4.57 -9.76
N ALA A 162 -2.86 3.63 -10.56
CA ALA A 162 -2.30 3.33 -11.87
C ALA A 162 -3.33 3.26 -13.01
N GLY A 163 -4.62 3.44 -12.71
CA GLY A 163 -5.67 3.46 -13.73
C GLY A 163 -5.56 4.63 -14.71
N SER A 164 -6.06 4.40 -15.93
CA SER A 164 -6.00 5.35 -17.04
C SER A 164 -7.27 5.38 -17.91
N LYS A 165 -8.37 4.79 -17.43
CA LYS A 165 -9.64 4.65 -18.16
C LYS A 165 -10.71 5.64 -17.70
N VAL A 166 -11.66 5.91 -18.59
CA VAL A 166 -12.93 6.56 -18.25
C VAL A 166 -14.04 5.56 -18.52
N LEU A 167 -14.77 5.20 -17.47
CA LEU A 167 -15.93 4.34 -17.58
C LEU A 167 -17.18 5.20 -17.74
N PRO A 168 -18.08 4.87 -18.68
CA PRO A 168 -19.37 5.54 -18.75
C PRO A 168 -20.14 5.31 -17.45
N ALA A 169 -21.07 6.22 -17.15
CA ALA A 169 -22.01 6.02 -16.07
C ALA A 169 -22.76 4.70 -16.24
N TYR A 170 -22.97 4.01 -15.13
CA TYR A 170 -23.57 2.69 -15.10
C TYR A 170 -24.31 2.49 -13.78
N GLU A 171 -25.42 1.76 -13.88
CA GLU A 171 -26.32 1.39 -12.80
C GLU A 171 -26.81 -0.03 -13.10
N SER A 172 -26.54 -0.98 -12.20
CA SER A 172 -26.89 -2.39 -12.37
C SER A 172 -28.27 -2.72 -11.78
N GLY A 173 -28.80 -1.82 -10.95
CA GLY A 173 -29.99 -2.02 -10.14
C GLY A 173 -29.70 -2.67 -8.77
N ILE A 174 -28.48 -3.14 -8.52
CA ILE A 174 -28.08 -3.68 -7.20
C ILE A 174 -28.14 -2.56 -6.15
N GLU A 175 -27.73 -1.36 -6.52
CA GLU A 175 -27.79 -0.15 -5.70
C GLU A 175 -29.22 0.18 -5.21
N GLU A 176 -30.27 -0.21 -5.94
CA GLU A 176 -31.66 -0.04 -5.49
C GLU A 176 -31.95 -0.85 -4.21
N LEU A 177 -31.33 -2.03 -4.10
CA LEU A 177 -31.50 -2.94 -2.96
C LEU A 177 -30.86 -2.41 -1.68
N LEU A 178 -29.91 -1.47 -1.81
CA LEU A 178 -29.23 -0.81 -0.68
C LEU A 178 -30.06 0.31 -0.04
N GLY A 179 -31.22 0.67 -0.64
CA GLY A 179 -32.20 1.55 0.00
C GLY A 179 -31.84 3.03 0.03
N ASN A 180 -30.96 3.48 -0.88
CA ASN A 180 -30.49 4.86 -0.98
C ASN A 180 -30.90 5.51 -2.33
N PRO A 181 -32.19 5.76 -2.58
CA PRO A 181 -32.69 6.24 -3.88
C PRO A 181 -32.13 7.61 -4.31
N GLN A 182 -31.59 8.40 -3.38
CA GLN A 182 -30.93 9.68 -3.67
C GLN A 182 -29.59 9.53 -4.40
N CYS A 183 -29.01 8.32 -4.40
CA CYS A 183 -27.79 7.98 -5.12
C CYS A 183 -28.03 7.54 -6.57
N LEU A 184 -29.30 7.39 -6.98
CA LEU A 184 -29.69 6.85 -8.29
C LEU A 184 -29.98 7.94 -9.32
N GLY A 185 -29.77 7.64 -10.59
CA GLY A 185 -30.08 8.50 -11.73
C GLY A 185 -29.19 9.74 -11.84
N LEU A 186 -28.01 9.72 -11.20
CA LEU A 186 -27.05 10.84 -11.22
C LEU A 186 -26.16 10.81 -12.47
N ASP A 187 -26.04 9.66 -13.14
CA ASP A 187 -25.36 9.50 -14.44
C ASP A 187 -23.89 9.97 -14.44
N PHE A 188 -23.17 9.70 -13.34
CA PHE A 188 -21.77 10.10 -13.18
C PHE A 188 -20.84 9.05 -13.81
N PRO A 189 -19.98 9.44 -14.78
CA PRO A 189 -18.90 8.56 -15.24
C PRO A 189 -17.84 8.39 -14.16
N MET A 190 -17.10 7.29 -14.21
CA MET A 190 -15.91 7.09 -13.37
C MET A 190 -14.64 7.43 -14.14
N HIS A 191 -13.78 8.22 -13.53
CA HIS A 191 -12.44 8.57 -14.02
C HIS A 191 -11.38 7.81 -13.24
N MET A 192 -10.89 6.71 -13.81
CA MET A 192 -9.70 6.01 -13.33
C MET A 192 -8.47 6.80 -13.80
N ASN A 193 -8.05 7.73 -12.97
CA ASN A 193 -7.03 8.73 -13.28
C ASN A 193 -5.79 8.64 -12.38
N GLY A 194 -5.62 7.52 -11.69
CA GLY A 194 -4.50 7.28 -10.79
C GLY A 194 -3.14 7.47 -11.47
N TYR A 195 -3.00 7.02 -12.73
CA TYR A 195 -1.76 7.20 -13.48
C TYR A 195 -1.37 8.66 -13.65
N ASN A 196 -2.29 9.50 -14.14
CA ASN A 196 -2.02 10.93 -14.34
C ASN A 196 -1.75 11.65 -13.02
N ASN A 197 -2.48 11.30 -11.96
CA ASN A 197 -2.28 11.84 -10.62
C ASN A 197 -0.89 11.51 -10.07
N THR A 198 -0.46 10.25 -10.20
CA THR A 198 0.85 9.78 -9.76
C THR A 198 1.97 10.40 -10.59
N GLN A 199 1.84 10.42 -11.93
CA GLN A 199 2.83 11.03 -12.83
C GLN A 199 3.04 12.52 -12.53
N ALA A 200 1.98 13.26 -12.20
CA ALA A 200 2.10 14.66 -11.80
C ALA A 200 2.96 14.83 -10.52
N ALA A 201 2.74 13.97 -9.51
CA ALA A 201 3.51 13.98 -8.27
C ALA A 201 4.97 13.54 -8.50
N LEU A 202 5.20 12.46 -9.26
CA LEU A 202 6.54 11.96 -9.58
C LEU A 202 7.35 12.97 -10.39
N LYS A 203 6.73 13.63 -11.37
CA LYS A 203 7.37 14.71 -12.14
C LYS A 203 7.84 15.84 -11.23
N TRP A 204 6.95 16.34 -10.37
CA TRP A 204 7.30 17.38 -9.40
C TRP A 204 8.42 16.90 -8.46
N ALA A 205 8.35 15.67 -7.96
CA ALA A 205 9.35 15.10 -7.07
C ALA A 205 10.73 15.00 -7.74
N LEU A 206 10.79 14.54 -8.99
CA LEU A 206 12.03 14.41 -9.75
C LEU A 206 12.67 15.77 -10.03
N GLU A 207 11.86 16.78 -10.38
CA GLU A 207 12.34 18.15 -10.60
C GLU A 207 12.92 18.77 -9.30
N ASN A 208 12.36 18.45 -8.14
CA ASN A 208 12.78 19.01 -6.86
C ASN A 208 13.89 18.22 -6.15
N TYR A 209 13.97 16.91 -6.39
CA TYR A 209 14.91 15.98 -5.76
C TYR A 209 15.55 15.06 -6.82
N PRO A 210 16.36 15.60 -7.75
CA PRO A 210 16.88 14.81 -8.89
C PRO A 210 17.92 13.76 -8.49
N ASP A 211 18.63 13.96 -7.36
CA ASP A 211 19.80 13.18 -6.96
C ASP A 211 19.77 12.82 -5.45
N PRO A 212 18.75 12.10 -4.96
CA PRO A 212 18.74 11.62 -3.58
C PRO A 212 19.76 10.48 -3.38
N ASP A 213 20.42 10.48 -2.23
CA ASP A 213 21.27 9.36 -1.80
C ASP A 213 20.43 8.14 -1.42
N SER A 214 19.20 8.36 -0.91
CA SER A 214 18.25 7.31 -0.52
C SER A 214 16.86 7.65 -1.02
N LEU A 215 16.25 6.70 -1.72
CA LEU A 215 14.91 6.80 -2.27
C LEU A 215 14.08 5.60 -1.80
N VAL A 216 12.98 5.90 -1.11
CA VAL A 216 11.98 4.91 -0.69
C VAL A 216 10.72 5.11 -1.52
N VAL A 217 10.17 4.03 -2.07
CA VAL A 217 8.82 3.99 -2.61
C VAL A 217 7.99 3.13 -1.67
N GLY A 218 7.02 3.73 -1.00
CA GLY A 218 6.25 3.06 0.03
C GLY A 218 4.75 3.27 -0.13
N GLY A 219 3.97 2.45 0.53
CA GLY A 219 2.53 2.66 0.61
C GLY A 219 1.84 1.62 1.46
N GLU A 220 0.58 1.88 1.74
CA GLU A 220 -0.28 1.05 2.58
C GLU A 220 -1.54 0.62 1.82
N SER A 221 -2.03 -0.61 2.04
CA SER A 221 -3.24 -1.12 1.40
C SER A 221 -3.17 -1.01 -0.14
N ALA A 222 -4.15 -0.38 -0.79
CA ALA A 222 -4.11 -0.06 -2.23
C ALA A 222 -2.84 0.71 -2.66
N GLY A 223 -2.33 1.58 -1.79
CA GLY A 223 -1.07 2.28 -1.99
C GLY A 223 0.15 1.37 -1.89
N SER A 224 0.08 0.28 -1.15
CA SER A 224 1.14 -0.74 -1.19
C SER A 224 1.22 -1.39 -2.56
N LEU A 225 0.08 -1.75 -3.18
CA LEU A 225 0.09 -2.23 -4.57
C LEU A 225 0.63 -1.16 -5.53
N GLY A 226 0.21 0.11 -5.38
CA GLY A 226 0.76 1.22 -6.16
C GLY A 226 2.29 1.32 -6.02
N ALA A 227 2.83 1.28 -4.81
CA ALA A 227 4.27 1.30 -4.56
C ALA A 227 5.02 0.15 -5.25
N GLN A 228 4.43 -1.04 -5.28
CA GLN A 228 5.00 -2.19 -5.98
C GLN A 228 4.97 -1.95 -7.49
N LEU A 229 3.81 -1.58 -8.06
CA LEU A 229 3.64 -1.34 -9.50
C LEU A 229 4.57 -0.24 -10.04
N TYR A 230 4.75 0.85 -9.31
CA TYR A 230 5.62 1.95 -9.71
C TYR A 230 7.11 1.73 -9.41
N SER A 231 7.50 0.62 -8.79
CA SER A 231 8.89 0.41 -8.34
C SER A 231 9.91 0.53 -9.47
N ALA A 232 9.75 -0.25 -10.55
CA ALA A 232 10.66 -0.21 -11.70
C ALA A 232 10.64 1.15 -12.40
N HIS A 233 9.45 1.73 -12.60
CA HIS A 233 9.32 3.05 -13.22
C HIS A 233 10.02 4.16 -12.43
N VAL A 234 9.86 4.19 -11.11
CA VAL A 234 10.55 5.17 -10.26
C VAL A 234 12.06 4.93 -10.26
N ALA A 235 12.52 3.67 -10.26
CA ALA A 235 13.94 3.36 -10.37
C ALA A 235 14.55 3.92 -11.69
N GLU A 236 13.82 3.78 -12.80
CA GLU A 236 14.19 4.34 -14.09
C GLU A 236 14.23 5.88 -14.08
N LEU A 237 13.16 6.53 -13.60
CA LEU A 237 13.05 7.99 -13.54
C LEU A 237 14.21 8.64 -12.78
N TRP A 238 14.64 8.02 -11.67
CA TRP A 238 15.79 8.50 -10.87
C TRP A 238 17.13 7.92 -11.33
N SER A 239 17.13 7.04 -12.32
CA SER A 239 18.31 6.35 -12.85
C SER A 239 19.11 5.65 -11.75
N VAL A 240 18.41 4.97 -10.83
CA VAL A 240 18.93 4.33 -9.61
C VAL A 240 20.19 3.51 -9.88
N ASP A 241 20.12 2.62 -10.88
CA ASP A 241 21.23 1.76 -11.31
C ASP A 241 22.53 2.51 -11.62
N THR A 242 22.43 3.71 -12.17
CA THR A 242 23.59 4.49 -12.63
C THR A 242 24.09 5.50 -11.60
N LYS A 243 23.21 5.97 -10.72
CA LYS A 243 23.54 6.97 -9.70
C LYS A 243 23.98 6.35 -8.37
N GLY A 244 23.77 5.05 -8.17
CA GLY A 244 24.10 4.37 -6.92
C GLY A 244 23.21 4.82 -5.75
N THR A 245 22.02 5.34 -6.04
CA THR A 245 21.00 5.70 -5.06
C THR A 245 20.58 4.45 -4.29
N ARG A 246 20.48 4.54 -2.96
CA ARG A 246 19.93 3.46 -2.15
C ARG A 246 18.42 3.39 -2.38
N TYR A 247 17.97 2.34 -3.06
CA TYR A 247 16.58 2.18 -3.43
C TYR A 247 15.89 1.11 -2.59
N SER A 248 14.70 1.44 -2.06
CA SER A 248 13.96 0.52 -1.20
C SER A 248 12.44 0.64 -1.40
N ILE A 249 11.73 -0.49 -1.31
CA ILE A 249 10.28 -0.58 -1.48
C ILE A 249 9.63 -1.02 -0.16
N LEU A 250 8.68 -0.24 0.33
CA LEU A 250 7.96 -0.48 1.60
C LEU A 250 6.49 -0.80 1.33
N ALA A 251 6.12 -2.07 1.46
CA ALA A 251 4.78 -2.57 1.17
C ALA A 251 4.06 -2.95 2.46
N ASP A 252 3.09 -2.15 2.88
CA ASP A 252 2.25 -2.42 4.06
C ASP A 252 0.86 -2.93 3.67
N SER A 253 0.54 -4.15 4.09
CA SER A 253 -0.80 -4.75 4.03
C SER A 253 -1.34 -5.01 2.61
N TYR A 254 -0.47 -5.42 1.69
CA TYR A 254 -0.86 -6.01 0.40
C TYR A 254 0.24 -6.95 -0.14
N VAL A 255 -0.15 -8.15 -0.54
CA VAL A 255 0.75 -9.13 -1.21
C VAL A 255 0.15 -9.80 -2.45
N GLY A 256 -1.13 -9.59 -2.74
CA GLY A 256 -1.78 -10.15 -3.92
C GLY A 256 -2.43 -11.52 -3.72
N VAL A 257 -2.91 -11.85 -2.52
CA VAL A 257 -3.75 -13.05 -2.32
C VAL A 257 -5.12 -12.80 -2.95
N VAL A 258 -5.37 -13.44 -4.08
CA VAL A 258 -6.61 -13.34 -4.87
C VAL A 258 -7.13 -14.75 -5.23
N PRO A 259 -8.42 -14.91 -5.58
CA PRO A 259 -8.94 -16.19 -6.04
C PRO A 259 -8.19 -16.72 -7.27
N ALA A 260 -8.05 -18.05 -7.37
CA ALA A 260 -7.20 -18.68 -8.40
C ALA A 260 -7.68 -18.42 -9.85
N ASP A 261 -8.97 -18.18 -10.04
CA ASP A 261 -9.62 -17.86 -11.31
C ASP A 261 -9.77 -16.35 -11.56
N HIS A 262 -9.34 -15.52 -10.61
CA HIS A 262 -9.32 -14.06 -10.70
C HIS A 262 -7.89 -13.53 -10.58
N PRO A 263 -7.03 -13.75 -11.59
CA PRO A 263 -5.66 -13.26 -11.56
C PRO A 263 -5.66 -11.74 -11.43
N GLY A 264 -4.71 -11.18 -10.67
CA GLY A 264 -4.63 -9.74 -10.43
C GLY A 264 -4.62 -8.89 -11.70
N SER A 265 -4.10 -9.42 -12.82
CA SER A 265 -4.16 -8.76 -14.11
C SER A 265 -5.56 -8.46 -14.61
N GLN A 266 -6.59 -9.20 -14.20
CA GLN A 266 -7.97 -8.93 -14.61
C GLN A 266 -8.42 -7.54 -14.14
N SER A 267 -8.22 -7.23 -12.85
CA SER A 267 -8.54 -5.91 -12.32
C SER A 267 -7.61 -4.83 -12.88
N LEU A 268 -6.31 -5.13 -13.01
CA LEU A 268 -5.34 -4.18 -13.56
C LEU A 268 -5.62 -3.82 -15.02
N ASP A 269 -5.95 -4.79 -15.88
CA ASP A 269 -6.38 -4.51 -17.25
C ASP A 269 -7.69 -3.72 -17.22
N TYR A 270 -8.65 -4.12 -16.40
CA TYR A 270 -9.91 -3.41 -16.26
C TYR A 270 -9.73 -1.92 -15.92
N TYR A 271 -8.72 -1.55 -15.11
CA TYR A 271 -8.39 -0.14 -14.83
C TYR A 271 -7.60 0.59 -15.93
N GLY A 272 -7.03 -0.16 -16.88
CA GLY A 272 -6.08 0.35 -17.88
C GLY A 272 -4.64 0.45 -17.38
N VAL A 273 -4.28 -0.28 -16.32
CA VAL A 273 -2.89 -0.35 -15.83
C VAL A 273 -1.99 -1.07 -16.84
N CYS A 274 -2.50 -2.11 -17.51
CA CYS A 274 -1.72 -2.88 -18.47
C CYS A 274 -1.34 -2.08 -19.75
N ASP A 275 -1.93 -0.89 -19.95
CA ASP A 275 -1.68 -0.02 -21.10
C ASP A 275 -0.75 1.17 -20.80
N VAL A 276 -0.37 1.37 -19.53
CA VAL A 276 0.56 2.43 -19.11
C VAL A 276 1.97 1.87 -18.89
N ASP A 277 2.97 2.75 -18.99
CA ASP A 277 4.36 2.37 -18.81
C ASP A 277 4.76 2.43 -17.32
N LEU A 278 4.89 1.24 -16.72
CA LEU A 278 5.32 1.06 -15.34
C LEU A 278 6.65 0.31 -15.22
N GLY A 279 7.38 0.16 -16.32
CA GLY A 279 8.66 -0.55 -16.34
C GLY A 279 8.54 -2.09 -16.32
N MET A 280 7.34 -2.65 -16.53
CA MET A 280 7.16 -4.10 -16.68
C MET A 280 7.71 -4.60 -18.03
N PRO A 281 8.31 -5.80 -18.10
CA PRO A 281 8.75 -6.38 -19.37
C PRO A 281 7.60 -6.58 -20.35
N ALA A 282 7.85 -6.42 -21.65
CA ALA A 282 6.83 -6.55 -22.69
C ALA A 282 6.05 -7.89 -22.67
N THR A 283 6.68 -8.97 -22.19
CA THR A 283 6.02 -10.27 -22.02
C THR A 283 4.99 -10.26 -20.89
N ILE A 284 5.29 -9.56 -19.79
CA ILE A 284 4.38 -9.40 -18.66
C ILE A 284 3.25 -8.45 -19.02
N VAL A 285 3.55 -7.36 -19.72
CA VAL A 285 2.54 -6.44 -20.26
C VAL A 285 1.55 -7.20 -21.17
N ALA A 286 2.04 -8.03 -22.09
CA ALA A 286 1.19 -8.83 -22.95
C ALA A 286 0.32 -9.85 -22.17
N ALA A 287 0.87 -10.45 -21.11
CA ALA A 287 0.10 -11.36 -20.25
C ALA A 287 -0.93 -10.62 -19.38
N CYS A 288 -0.61 -9.39 -18.95
CA CYS A 288 -1.50 -8.49 -18.22
C CYS A 288 -2.71 -8.12 -19.08
N GLN A 289 -2.47 -7.65 -20.32
CA GLN A 289 -3.51 -7.33 -21.31
C GLN A 289 -4.34 -8.55 -21.73
N ALA A 290 -3.79 -9.75 -21.60
CA ALA A 290 -4.50 -11.00 -21.83
C ALA A 290 -5.27 -11.49 -20.59
N GLU A 291 -5.23 -10.75 -19.48
CA GLU A 291 -5.82 -11.10 -18.18
C GLU A 291 -5.32 -12.45 -17.63
N THR A 292 -4.06 -12.80 -17.92
CA THR A 292 -3.45 -14.08 -17.52
C THR A 292 -2.30 -13.96 -16.53
N ALA A 293 -1.74 -12.76 -16.35
CA ALA A 293 -0.61 -12.57 -15.45
C ALA A 293 -1.06 -12.62 -13.99
N THR A 294 -0.47 -13.52 -13.22
CA THR A 294 -0.69 -13.56 -11.77
C THR A 294 -0.04 -12.35 -11.10
N THR A 295 -0.55 -11.95 -9.93
CA THR A 295 0.09 -10.90 -9.12
C THR A 295 1.54 -11.26 -8.80
N THR A 296 1.80 -12.54 -8.54
CA THR A 296 3.14 -13.05 -8.27
C THR A 296 4.08 -12.82 -9.45
N GLU A 297 3.71 -13.25 -10.67
CA GLU A 297 4.56 -13.05 -11.87
C GLU A 297 4.84 -11.57 -12.16
N MET A 298 3.86 -10.70 -11.93
CA MET A 298 4.04 -9.26 -12.12
C MET A 298 5.06 -8.70 -11.12
N VAL A 299 4.95 -9.01 -9.83
CA VAL A 299 5.90 -8.52 -8.81
C VAL A 299 7.27 -9.17 -8.94
N GLU A 300 7.37 -10.45 -9.32
CA GLU A 300 8.64 -11.10 -9.66
C GLU A 300 9.36 -10.36 -10.79
N SER A 301 8.64 -9.95 -11.83
CA SER A 301 9.24 -9.18 -12.93
C SER A 301 9.76 -7.81 -12.50
N LEU A 302 9.13 -7.18 -11.51
CA LEU A 302 9.54 -5.90 -10.94
C LEU A 302 10.77 -6.06 -10.03
N LEU A 303 10.83 -7.15 -9.26
CA LEU A 303 12.01 -7.54 -8.48
C LEU A 303 13.23 -7.81 -9.39
N GLU A 304 13.01 -8.44 -10.54
CA GLU A 304 14.04 -8.69 -11.56
C GLU A 304 14.50 -7.41 -12.26
N ALA A 305 13.59 -6.46 -12.46
CA ALA A 305 13.88 -5.19 -13.13
C ALA A 305 14.81 -4.28 -12.32
N GLU A 306 14.71 -4.31 -10.98
CA GLU A 306 15.55 -3.51 -10.07
C GLU A 306 16.15 -4.38 -8.94
N PRO A 307 17.21 -5.17 -9.24
CA PRO A 307 17.77 -6.14 -8.30
C PRO A 307 18.53 -5.50 -7.12
N GLN A 308 18.79 -4.18 -7.13
CA GLN A 308 19.36 -3.48 -5.97
C GLN A 308 18.29 -3.00 -4.98
N GLY A 309 17.01 -3.04 -5.36
CA GLY A 309 15.89 -2.68 -4.50
C GLY A 309 15.80 -3.57 -3.25
N ASN A 310 15.73 -2.96 -2.06
CA ASN A 310 15.41 -3.69 -0.84
C ASN A 310 13.91 -3.61 -0.56
N TRP A 311 13.25 -4.76 -0.48
CA TRP A 311 11.79 -4.84 -0.30
C TRP A 311 11.47 -5.21 1.14
N LEU A 312 10.50 -4.53 1.74
CA LEU A 312 9.93 -4.89 3.04
C LEU A 312 8.42 -5.02 2.91
N PHE A 313 7.93 -6.24 3.13
CA PHE A 313 6.50 -6.55 3.18
C PHE A 313 6.04 -6.68 4.64
N ILE A 314 5.08 -5.86 5.06
CA ILE A 314 4.50 -5.86 6.41
C ILE A 314 3.06 -6.36 6.28
N ASN A 315 2.70 -7.47 6.92
CA ASN A 315 1.35 -8.00 6.83
C ASN A 315 0.89 -8.64 8.13
N SER A 316 -0.41 -8.51 8.40
CA SER A 316 -1.09 -9.36 9.36
C SER A 316 -1.30 -10.75 8.78
N LYS A 317 -1.18 -11.80 9.61
CA LYS A 317 -1.42 -13.19 9.18
C LYS A 317 -2.86 -13.44 8.75
N GLY A 318 -3.82 -12.70 9.30
CA GLY A 318 -5.24 -12.85 9.01
C GLY A 318 -5.90 -11.58 8.49
N ASP A 319 -5.15 -10.70 7.81
CA ASP A 319 -5.60 -9.37 7.35
C ASP A 319 -7.05 -9.38 6.83
N GLU A 320 -7.94 -8.72 7.58
CA GLU A 320 -9.39 -8.77 7.32
C GLU A 320 -9.76 -8.08 6.01
N THR A 321 -9.08 -7.00 5.64
CA THR A 321 -9.37 -6.25 4.42
C THR A 321 -8.93 -7.00 3.18
N GLN A 322 -7.74 -7.62 3.20
CA GLN A 322 -7.31 -8.44 2.06
C GLN A 322 -8.26 -9.65 1.87
N ARG A 323 -8.72 -10.26 2.96
CA ARG A 323 -9.72 -11.35 2.92
C ARG A 323 -11.10 -10.87 2.45
N TYR A 324 -11.50 -9.64 2.79
CA TYR A 324 -12.70 -8.99 2.25
C TYR A 324 -12.59 -8.81 0.72
N PHE A 325 -11.47 -8.30 0.22
CA PHE A 325 -11.27 -8.12 -1.23
C PHE A 325 -11.16 -9.44 -1.98
N TYR A 326 -10.65 -10.49 -1.34
CA TYR A 326 -10.72 -11.85 -1.87
C TYR A 326 -12.17 -12.27 -2.12
N ALA A 327 -13.06 -12.08 -1.14
CA ALA A 327 -14.49 -12.40 -1.29
C ALA A 327 -15.18 -11.49 -2.32
N LEU A 328 -14.83 -10.20 -2.37
CA LEU A 328 -15.36 -9.27 -3.37
C LEU A 328 -15.01 -9.69 -4.80
N LEU A 329 -13.80 -10.22 -5.02
CA LEU A 329 -13.38 -10.74 -6.32
C LEU A 329 -14.08 -12.06 -6.68
N GLU A 330 -14.27 -12.95 -5.69
CA GLU A 330 -14.87 -14.28 -5.89
C GLU A 330 -16.39 -14.22 -6.10
N ASP A 331 -17.09 -13.48 -5.24
CA ASP A 331 -18.55 -13.45 -5.19
C ASP A 331 -19.16 -12.24 -5.91
N GLY A 332 -18.34 -11.25 -6.26
CA GLY A 332 -18.81 -9.94 -6.73
C GLY A 332 -19.58 -9.18 -5.65
N ILE A 333 -20.16 -8.03 -6.03
CA ILE A 333 -20.95 -7.24 -5.08
C ILE A 333 -22.24 -7.95 -4.61
N GLU A 334 -22.75 -8.92 -5.37
CA GLU A 334 -23.93 -9.70 -5.00
C GLU A 334 -23.72 -10.53 -3.71
N GLY A 335 -22.46 -10.86 -3.38
CA GLY A 335 -22.11 -11.50 -2.12
C GLY A 335 -22.17 -10.58 -0.89
N TYR A 336 -22.32 -9.27 -1.08
CA TYR A 336 -22.36 -8.31 0.03
C TYR A 336 -23.66 -8.42 0.85
N PRO A 337 -23.61 -8.44 2.20
CA PRO A 337 -22.40 -8.38 3.02
C PRO A 337 -21.68 -9.73 3.11
N PHE A 338 -20.36 -9.72 2.94
CA PHE A 338 -19.55 -10.93 3.01
C PHE A 338 -19.44 -11.43 4.46
N THR A 339 -20.12 -12.54 4.76
CA THR A 339 -20.09 -13.15 6.10
C THR A 339 -19.09 -14.30 6.22
N ASP A 340 -18.69 -14.89 5.09
CA ASP A 340 -17.83 -16.06 5.03
C ASP A 340 -16.55 -15.73 4.26
N LEU A 341 -15.61 -15.04 4.92
CA LEU A 341 -14.30 -14.77 4.33
C LEU A 341 -13.44 -16.04 4.30
N ILE A 342 -12.52 -16.15 3.33
CA ILE A 342 -11.44 -17.15 3.35
C ILE A 342 -10.80 -17.20 4.74
N SER A 343 -10.46 -18.40 5.22
CA SER A 343 -9.93 -18.56 6.58
C SER A 343 -8.60 -17.83 6.76
N GLU A 344 -8.27 -17.41 7.99
CA GLU A 344 -6.96 -16.80 8.27
C GLU A 344 -5.81 -17.77 7.94
N GLU A 345 -6.02 -19.06 8.16
CA GLU A 345 -5.04 -20.11 7.84
C GLU A 345 -4.79 -20.22 6.34
N ASP A 346 -5.85 -20.31 5.53
CA ASP A 346 -5.73 -20.41 4.07
C ASP A 346 -5.15 -19.12 3.47
N PHE A 347 -5.60 -17.96 3.96
CA PHE A 347 -5.03 -16.67 3.56
C PHE A 347 -3.53 -16.59 3.89
N TYR A 348 -3.12 -16.96 5.10
CA TYR A 348 -1.72 -16.95 5.51
C TYR A 348 -0.87 -17.93 4.68
N ASN A 349 -1.40 -19.12 4.40
CA ASN A 349 -0.73 -20.11 3.55
C ASN A 349 -0.51 -19.57 2.12
N ASN A 350 -1.51 -18.89 1.54
CA ASN A 350 -1.38 -18.28 0.22
C ASN A 350 -0.37 -17.11 0.24
N MET A 351 -0.46 -16.22 1.24
CA MET A 351 0.46 -15.09 1.40
C MET A 351 1.92 -15.56 1.56
N THR A 352 2.16 -16.57 2.38
CA THR A 352 3.52 -17.10 2.59
C THR A 352 4.07 -17.73 1.33
N ALA A 353 3.27 -18.50 0.59
CA ALA A 353 3.69 -19.05 -0.70
C ALA A 353 4.10 -17.96 -1.72
N ILE A 354 3.35 -16.84 -1.77
CA ILE A 354 3.68 -15.69 -2.63
C ILE A 354 5.01 -15.04 -2.20
N LEU A 355 5.16 -14.75 -0.91
CA LEU A 355 6.36 -14.09 -0.39
C LEU A 355 7.61 -14.97 -0.47
N ASP A 356 7.47 -16.29 -0.33
CA ASP A 356 8.55 -17.27 -0.54
C ASP A 356 9.00 -17.30 -2.03
N ALA A 357 8.07 -17.13 -2.96
CA ALA A 357 8.39 -16.98 -4.39
C ALA A 357 9.23 -15.70 -4.64
N TYR A 358 8.83 -14.58 -4.05
CA TYR A 358 9.60 -13.32 -4.13
C TYR A 358 11.01 -13.46 -3.54
N GLN A 359 11.17 -14.16 -2.42
CA GLN A 359 12.48 -14.44 -1.81
C GLN A 359 13.36 -15.36 -2.66
N THR A 360 12.76 -16.18 -3.52
CA THR A 360 13.50 -17.01 -4.50
C THR A 360 14.09 -16.16 -5.61
N VAL A 361 13.41 -15.08 -6.01
CA VAL A 361 13.90 -14.11 -7.01
C VAL A 361 14.98 -13.19 -6.42
N SER A 362 14.76 -12.67 -5.21
CA SER A 362 15.69 -11.72 -4.57
C SER A 362 15.88 -11.98 -3.08
N THR A 363 17.16 -12.10 -2.67
CA THR A 363 17.53 -12.20 -1.25
C THR A 363 17.35 -10.89 -0.48
N ARG A 364 16.91 -9.82 -1.14
CA ARG A 364 16.66 -8.49 -0.55
C ARG A 364 15.19 -8.29 -0.17
N VAL A 365 14.38 -9.34 -0.23
CA VAL A 365 13.00 -9.33 0.24
C VAL A 365 12.97 -9.68 1.73
N THR A 366 12.51 -8.73 2.53
CA THR A 366 12.27 -8.88 3.97
C THR A 366 10.77 -8.95 4.23
N THR A 367 10.35 -9.86 5.12
CA THR A 367 8.95 -10.02 5.50
C THR A 367 8.77 -9.78 7.00
N PHE A 368 7.69 -9.11 7.36
CA PHE A 368 7.30 -8.82 8.74
C PHE A 368 5.85 -9.26 8.95
N TYR A 369 5.67 -10.38 9.65
CA TYR A 369 4.35 -10.94 9.92
C TYR A 369 3.88 -10.55 11.32
N VAL A 370 2.65 -10.07 11.42
CA VAL A 370 2.00 -9.73 12.68
C VAL A 370 0.81 -10.65 12.92
N GLU A 371 0.65 -11.15 14.14
CA GLU A 371 -0.51 -11.96 14.51
C GLU A 371 -1.81 -11.14 14.46
N GLY A 372 -2.91 -11.78 14.06
CA GLY A 372 -4.25 -11.18 14.01
C GLY A 372 -4.64 -10.60 12.64
N THR A 373 -5.70 -9.79 12.64
CA THR A 373 -6.47 -9.42 11.43
C THR A 373 -6.34 -7.96 11.03
N LYS A 374 -5.43 -7.21 11.66
CA LYS A 374 -5.27 -5.77 11.44
C LYS A 374 -4.93 -5.48 9.98
N HIS A 375 -5.42 -4.37 9.47
CA HIS A 375 -5.03 -3.83 8.18
C HIS A 375 -4.34 -2.49 8.39
N VAL A 376 -3.18 -2.31 7.75
CA VAL A 376 -2.30 -1.13 7.81
C VAL A 376 -1.66 -0.90 9.19
N PHE A 377 -0.33 -0.84 9.20
CA PHE A 377 0.47 -0.57 10.41
C PHE A 377 1.12 0.81 10.36
N LEU A 378 1.55 1.27 9.19
CA LEU A 378 2.37 2.47 9.02
C LEU A 378 1.61 3.78 9.25
N ALA A 379 0.27 3.77 9.21
CA ALA A 379 -0.56 4.93 9.57
C ALA A 379 -0.69 5.13 11.10
N ASP A 380 -0.36 4.14 11.92
CA ASP A 380 -0.55 4.24 13.36
C ASP A 380 0.54 5.08 14.04
N SER A 381 0.17 5.84 15.07
CA SER A 381 1.12 6.63 15.85
C SER A 381 2.14 5.79 16.63
N ASN A 382 1.87 4.50 16.82
CA ASN A 382 2.74 3.53 17.47
C ASN A 382 3.30 2.47 16.50
N PHE A 383 3.32 2.74 15.19
CA PHE A 383 3.73 1.76 14.17
C PHE A 383 5.06 1.07 14.50
N THR A 384 6.00 1.79 15.10
CA THR A 384 7.34 1.28 15.47
C THR A 384 7.32 0.16 16.52
N SER A 385 6.23 0.04 17.27
CA SER A 385 6.10 -0.87 18.41
C SER A 385 5.33 -2.15 18.09
N TYR A 386 4.86 -2.33 16.84
CA TYR A 386 4.29 -3.61 16.44
C TYR A 386 5.35 -4.70 16.54
N GLU A 387 4.97 -5.84 17.10
CA GLU A 387 5.84 -6.99 17.28
C GLU A 387 5.49 -8.06 16.24
N SER A 388 6.51 -8.61 15.58
CA SER A 388 6.32 -9.72 14.65
C SER A 388 6.05 -11.03 15.39
N ASP A 389 5.61 -12.05 14.65
CA ASP A 389 5.53 -13.42 15.14
C ASP A 389 6.88 -14.02 15.61
N GLY A 390 7.99 -13.43 15.16
CA GLY A 390 9.36 -13.72 15.60
C GLY A 390 9.84 -12.87 16.79
N GLY A 391 9.02 -11.98 17.34
CA GLY A 391 9.36 -11.12 18.48
C GLY A 391 10.23 -9.90 18.14
N LEU A 392 10.25 -9.47 16.87
CA LEU A 392 10.97 -8.26 16.43
C LEU A 392 10.04 -7.06 16.41
N LEU A 393 10.52 -5.89 16.81
CA LEU A 393 9.76 -4.65 16.68
C LEU A 393 9.86 -4.08 15.26
N LEU A 394 8.74 -3.61 14.71
CA LEU A 394 8.67 -3.08 13.36
C LEU A 394 9.64 -1.91 13.14
N GLY A 395 9.78 -1.02 14.14
CA GLY A 395 10.73 0.09 14.07
C GLY A 395 12.19 -0.37 13.96
N ASP A 396 12.56 -1.45 14.65
CA ASP A 396 13.91 -2.02 14.58
C ASP A 396 14.16 -2.65 13.20
N VAL A 397 13.16 -3.35 12.66
CA VAL A 397 13.22 -3.96 11.32
C VAL A 397 13.35 -2.89 10.24
N ILE A 398 12.55 -1.81 10.28
CA ILE A 398 12.65 -0.72 9.30
C ILE A 398 14.03 -0.04 9.38
N ASN A 399 14.55 0.23 10.58
CA ASN A 399 15.88 0.83 10.72
C ASN A 399 16.99 -0.08 10.16
N ALA A 400 16.93 -1.39 10.42
CA ALA A 400 17.89 -2.34 9.87
C ALA A 400 17.77 -2.45 8.34
N TRP A 401 16.55 -2.50 7.83
CA TRP A 401 16.24 -2.53 6.40
C TRP A 401 16.80 -1.30 5.67
N LEU A 402 16.58 -0.09 6.20
CA LEU A 402 17.17 1.15 5.67
C LEU A 402 18.71 1.14 5.69
N ALA A 403 19.33 0.48 6.67
CA ALA A 403 20.79 0.42 6.82
C ALA A 403 21.47 -0.68 5.98
N SER A 404 20.71 -1.68 5.52
CA SER A 404 21.22 -2.88 4.83
C SER A 404 21.93 -2.62 3.48
N ASN A 405 21.95 -1.36 3.03
CA ASN A 405 22.67 -0.86 1.85
C ASN A 405 24.04 -0.22 2.14
N SER A 406 24.62 -0.42 3.33
CA SER A 406 26.04 -0.11 3.52
C SER A 406 26.88 -1.19 2.86
N SER A 407 27.62 -0.82 1.81
CA SER A 407 28.62 -1.67 1.18
C SER A 407 29.62 -2.17 2.22
N SER A 408 29.36 -3.34 2.81
CA SER A 408 30.36 -4.05 3.57
C SER A 408 31.32 -4.66 2.56
N THR A 409 32.33 -3.87 2.19
CA THR A 409 33.62 -4.46 1.85
C THR A 409 33.99 -5.31 3.07
N PRO A 410 34.34 -6.60 2.94
CA PRO A 410 34.68 -7.41 4.09
C PRO A 410 35.96 -6.83 4.70
N THR A 411 35.80 -6.01 5.73
CA THR A 411 36.90 -5.55 6.56
C THR A 411 37.47 -6.79 7.22
N THR A 412 38.71 -7.08 6.83
CA THR A 412 39.59 -8.09 7.38
C THR A 412 39.38 -8.28 8.88
N THR A 413 39.16 -9.54 9.25
CA THR A 413 39.16 -10.07 10.62
C THR A 413 40.29 -9.46 11.47
N PRO A 414 40.02 -8.99 12.70
CA PRO A 414 41.07 -8.62 13.63
C PRO A 414 41.86 -9.86 14.04
N GLU A 415 43.17 -9.76 13.82
CA GLU A 415 44.22 -10.69 14.21
C GLU A 415 44.06 -11.11 15.68
N ALA A 416 43.81 -12.41 15.91
CA ALA A 416 43.81 -13.00 17.23
C ALA A 416 45.26 -13.15 17.72
N THR A 417 45.62 -12.33 18.71
CA THR A 417 46.87 -12.41 19.46
C THR A 417 47.00 -13.81 20.06
N THR A 418 47.91 -14.63 19.53
CA THR A 418 48.28 -15.92 20.13
C THR A 418 49.75 -15.91 20.51
N THR A 419 49.98 -15.76 21.81
CA THR A 419 51.22 -16.10 22.49
C THR A 419 51.43 -17.62 22.41
N SER A 420 52.53 -18.03 21.78
CA SER A 420 53.04 -19.41 21.89
C SER A 420 53.45 -19.74 23.33
N PRO A 421 53.36 -21.03 23.71
CA PRO A 421 54.62 -21.72 23.96
C PRO A 421 54.70 -23.12 23.34
N SER A 422 55.95 -23.55 23.26
CA SER A 422 56.52 -24.66 22.50
C SER A 422 56.05 -26.09 22.83
N SER A 423 56.23 -26.93 21.80
CA SER A 423 56.62 -28.35 21.81
C SER A 423 55.61 -29.40 22.30
N THR A 424 55.18 -30.29 21.40
CA THR A 424 55.81 -31.62 21.21
C THR A 424 55.16 -32.41 20.06
N THR A 425 56.01 -33.16 19.37
CA THR A 425 55.80 -34.12 18.27
C THR A 425 54.77 -35.23 18.56
N SER A 426 53.96 -35.64 17.57
CA SER A 426 54.08 -36.92 16.83
C SER A 426 52.75 -37.44 16.20
N THR A 427 52.89 -37.95 14.97
CA THR A 427 52.18 -39.09 14.33
C THR A 427 50.68 -39.05 13.98
N SER A 428 50.40 -39.11 12.66
CA SER A 428 49.20 -39.75 12.07
C SER A 428 49.24 -41.28 12.20
N PRO A 429 48.10 -42.00 12.03
CA PRO A 429 47.68 -42.55 10.72
C PRO A 429 46.16 -42.37 10.45
N SER A 430 45.71 -42.02 9.24
CA SER A 430 45.37 -42.86 8.07
C SER A 430 44.15 -43.80 8.18
N SER A 431 43.33 -43.76 7.11
CA SER A 431 42.43 -44.80 6.54
C SER A 431 41.04 -44.96 7.21
N THR A 432 39.90 -45.20 6.54
CA THR A 432 39.57 -45.61 5.15
C THR A 432 38.04 -45.60 4.96
N THR A 433 37.56 -45.39 3.71
CA THR A 433 36.37 -45.99 3.01
C THR A 433 35.11 -46.39 3.81
N GLY A 434 33.88 -46.07 3.42
CA GLY A 434 33.24 -46.10 2.10
C GLY A 434 32.06 -47.08 2.12
N LEU A 435 30.97 -46.77 1.40
CA LEU A 435 29.91 -47.63 0.79
C LEU A 435 28.45 -47.19 1.01
N ASP A 436 27.84 -46.96 -0.16
CA ASP A 436 26.44 -47.06 -0.60
C ASP A 436 25.52 -48.02 0.17
N LEU A 437 24.21 -47.69 0.18
CA LEU A 437 23.19 -48.63 -0.35
C LEU A 437 21.88 -47.93 -0.74
N THR A 438 21.50 -48.13 -1.99
CA THR A 438 20.20 -47.90 -2.63
C THR A 438 19.12 -48.88 -2.15
N THR A 439 17.84 -48.46 -2.09
CA THR A 439 16.69 -49.34 -2.43
C THR A 439 15.47 -48.54 -2.90
N THR A 440 15.01 -48.90 -4.09
CA THR A 440 13.76 -48.56 -4.79
C THR A 440 12.60 -49.47 -4.33
N THR A 441 11.37 -48.94 -4.28
CA THR A 441 10.12 -49.69 -4.57
C THR A 441 8.94 -48.74 -4.82
N THR A 442 8.19 -49.02 -5.89
CA THR A 442 6.85 -48.48 -6.28
C THR A 442 6.01 -49.70 -6.74
N PRO A 443 4.74 -49.58 -7.19
CA PRO A 443 3.52 -48.96 -6.66
C PRO A 443 2.40 -50.03 -6.41
N SER A 444 1.22 -49.61 -5.93
CA SER A 444 -0.01 -50.41 -6.09
C SER A 444 -1.22 -49.51 -6.35
N ALA A 445 -2.00 -49.85 -7.37
CA ALA A 445 -3.22 -49.20 -7.83
C ALA A 445 -4.39 -50.19 -7.81
N THR A 446 -5.56 -49.78 -7.30
CA THR A 446 -6.96 -50.22 -7.59
C THR A 446 -7.86 -49.51 -6.55
N THR A 447 -9.09 -49.03 -6.74
CA THR A 447 -10.19 -49.33 -7.67
C THR A 447 -11.24 -48.21 -7.58
N THR A 448 -12.03 -48.06 -8.63
CA THR A 448 -13.25 -47.25 -8.83
C THR A 448 -14.43 -47.57 -7.89
N ALA A 449 -15.23 -46.56 -7.53
CA ALA A 449 -16.68 -46.69 -7.29
C ALA A 449 -17.41 -45.34 -7.40
N THR A 450 -18.52 -45.35 -8.13
CA THR A 450 -19.41 -44.24 -8.49
C THR A 450 -20.70 -44.33 -7.67
N SER A 451 -21.21 -43.23 -7.10
CA SER A 451 -22.66 -43.00 -6.90
C SER A 451 -22.94 -41.57 -6.40
N ALA A 452 -23.86 -40.89 -7.08
CA ALA A 452 -24.34 -39.53 -6.85
C ALA A 452 -25.50 -39.47 -5.80
N PRO A 453 -26.35 -38.42 -5.75
CA PRO A 453 -26.30 -37.29 -4.82
C PRO A 453 -27.52 -37.22 -3.87
N LEU A 454 -27.47 -36.35 -2.86
CA LEU A 454 -28.65 -35.98 -2.06
C LEU A 454 -28.68 -34.47 -1.82
N SER A 455 -29.73 -33.85 -2.38
CA SER A 455 -30.21 -32.51 -2.13
C SER A 455 -31.11 -32.47 -0.89
N CYS A 456 -30.99 -31.42 -0.08
CA CYS A 456 -32.09 -30.60 0.45
C CYS A 456 -31.53 -29.45 1.29
#